data_AF-A0A660ZGH8-F1
#
_entry.id   AF-A0A660ZGH8-F1
#
_cell.length_a   1.000
_cell.length_b   1.000
_cell.length_c   1.000
_cell.angle_alpha   90.00
_cell.angle_beta   90.00
_cell.angle_gamma   90.00
#
_symmetry.space_group_name_H-M   'P 1'
#
loop_
_entity.id
_entity.type
_entity.pdbx_description
1 polymer ?
#
loop_
_entity_poly.entity_id
_entity_poly.type
_entity_poly.pdbx_seq_one_letter_code
_entity_poly.pdbx_strand_id
1 'polypeptide(L)'
;MKRVFPILILVFPLLLQASKKSILIKAQELLNRGEVDSALVLLRPLLSERKPSKEGGQAYFLAVSAYYRLGVIDSVLSLSGVFLNRYRKSVYRDNVLYLRGKALGELGEKEEALKLFLQAIKTKNGKLRESIRTSILQLFEGPEKEAASRLLEERKLGKRLEKTKRVDILLPLSAFPSLSEEFLRGFRLAGPGDIEEKIWDVELKKSRAIQLVRKISGMSTSLVIVALPSEQADEVAPLLNLSLLPSLYPLSEDLSLVEADGMAYPFVRRYYDEIDRLLEYAARKGLEKLALFYPDVPLGNSVKNIIYRKLSSYGLEVVLAGRFRADTLAFRELKPILEERGCQAVIIPGITGNGMLLAAHLRYEGVDMPILGLEGWGDELASRWGGRFIENVVFVKPTAGLKGDVRRDTEKRDLMKSYQARYGGSPSTVAQMGYDAGNIVKALFSGGPLNPFQVKEALDSMAIYPGVSGYILLYPGKRFIKYYTYRNGRAVELKEE
;
A
#
# COMPACT_ATOMS: atom_id res chain seq x y z
N MET A 1 -32.10 40.49 -74.57
CA MET A 1 -31.31 39.35 -75.11
C MET A 1 -29.83 39.72 -75.03
N LYS A 2 -28.97 38.77 -74.60
CA LYS A 2 -27.51 38.82 -74.39
C LYS A 2 -27.00 39.34 -73.03
N ARG A 3 -26.67 38.33 -72.22
CA ARG A 3 -25.85 38.30 -71.00
C ARG A 3 -24.40 38.71 -71.30
N VAL A 4 -23.71 39.35 -70.33
CA VAL A 4 -22.31 39.02 -70.00
C VAL A 4 -22.10 39.15 -68.48
N PHE A 5 -21.45 38.12 -67.94
CA PHE A 5 -21.05 37.75 -66.58
C PHE A 5 -20.58 38.83 -65.58
N PRO A 6 -20.88 38.69 -64.27
CA PRO A 6 -20.03 39.22 -63.22
C PRO A 6 -18.88 38.25 -62.91
N ILE A 7 -17.71 38.85 -62.70
CA ILE A 7 -16.43 38.24 -62.36
C ILE A 7 -16.57 37.46 -61.05
N LEU A 8 -16.40 36.14 -61.11
CA LEU A 8 -16.25 35.28 -59.95
C LEU A 8 -14.79 35.42 -59.46
N ILE A 9 -14.56 36.27 -58.46
CA ILE A 9 -13.27 36.32 -57.76
C ILE A 9 -13.14 35.04 -56.93
N LEU A 10 -12.56 34.02 -57.54
CA LEU A 10 -12.08 32.82 -56.87
C LEU A 10 -10.80 33.20 -56.12
N VAL A 11 -10.92 33.52 -54.82
CA VAL A 11 -9.75 33.54 -53.92
C VAL A 11 -9.43 32.09 -53.57
N PHE A 12 -8.78 31.39 -54.49
CA PHE A 12 -8.02 30.18 -54.18
C PHE A 12 -6.62 30.68 -53.81
N PRO A 13 -6.20 30.70 -52.53
CA PRO A 13 -4.83 31.09 -52.25
C PRO A 13 -3.91 29.99 -52.78
N LEU A 14 -3.01 30.42 -53.65
CA LEU A 14 -1.78 29.76 -54.08
C LEU A 14 -1.19 28.87 -52.98
N LEU A 15 -1.56 27.58 -52.96
CA LEU A 15 -0.71 26.50 -52.48
C LEU A 15 -0.09 25.84 -53.71
N LEU A 16 0.63 26.63 -54.51
CA LEU A 16 1.53 26.11 -55.52
C LEU A 16 2.65 25.33 -54.81
N GLN A 17 2.61 24.00 -54.95
CA GLN A 17 3.74 23.06 -54.89
C GLN A 17 4.79 23.24 -53.77
N ALA A 18 4.39 23.59 -52.55
CA ALA A 18 5.31 23.43 -51.43
C ALA A 18 5.62 21.94 -51.27
N SER A 19 6.91 21.57 -51.41
CA SER A 19 7.32 20.18 -51.19
C SER A 19 6.96 19.75 -49.78
N LYS A 20 6.67 18.45 -49.56
CA LYS A 20 6.35 17.92 -48.23
C LYS A 20 7.41 18.30 -47.18
N LYS A 21 8.68 18.33 -47.58
CA LYS A 21 9.81 18.79 -46.75
C LYS A 21 9.69 20.27 -46.38
N SER A 22 9.34 21.14 -47.33
CA SER A 22 9.13 22.57 -47.07
C SER A 22 8.00 22.81 -46.08
N ILE A 23 6.89 22.07 -46.20
CA ILE A 23 5.77 22.12 -45.25
C ILE A 23 6.26 21.78 -43.83
N LEU A 24 7.03 20.70 -43.68
CA LEU A 24 7.54 20.24 -42.38
C LEU A 24 8.52 21.24 -41.75
N ILE A 25 9.40 21.85 -42.54
CA ILE A 25 10.34 22.87 -42.06
C ILE A 25 9.58 24.09 -41.55
N LYS A 26 8.64 24.62 -42.34
CA LYS A 26 7.81 25.77 -41.94
C LYS A 26 6.96 25.47 -40.70
N ALA A 27 6.34 24.28 -40.64
CA ALA A 27 5.58 23.87 -39.46
C ALA A 27 6.47 23.80 -38.20
N GLN A 28 7.70 23.29 -38.31
CA GLN A 28 8.65 23.26 -37.19
C GLN A 28 9.08 24.68 -36.76
N GLU A 29 9.32 25.59 -37.69
CA GLU A 29 9.64 26.99 -37.39
C GLU A 29 8.51 27.69 -36.64
N LEU A 30 7.27 27.51 -37.10
CA LEU A 30 6.08 28.03 -36.42
C LEU A 30 5.95 27.47 -34.99
N LEU A 31 6.16 26.15 -34.81
CA LEU A 31 6.17 25.54 -33.48
C LEU A 31 7.28 26.08 -32.58
N ASN A 32 8.43 26.44 -33.14
CA ASN A 32 9.53 27.05 -32.37
C ASN A 32 9.21 28.49 -31.95
N ARG A 33 8.36 29.19 -32.70
CA ARG A 33 7.85 30.54 -32.39
C ARG A 33 6.61 30.53 -31.49
N GLY A 34 6.06 29.37 -31.17
CA GLY A 34 4.82 29.23 -30.41
C GLY A 34 3.54 29.41 -31.24
N GLU A 35 3.64 29.51 -32.57
CA GLU A 35 2.51 29.65 -33.49
C GLU A 35 1.88 28.28 -33.79
N VAL A 36 1.29 27.65 -32.77
CA VAL A 36 0.88 26.23 -32.82
C VAL A 36 -0.26 25.98 -33.81
N ASP A 37 -1.28 26.82 -33.84
CA ASP A 37 -2.45 26.64 -34.73
C ASP A 37 -2.04 26.74 -36.20
N SER A 38 -1.22 27.73 -36.54
CA SER A 38 -0.65 27.91 -37.89
C SER A 38 0.14 26.68 -38.33
N ALA A 39 0.93 26.09 -37.43
CA ALA A 39 1.65 24.85 -37.71
C ALA A 39 0.69 23.67 -37.97
N LEU A 40 -0.35 23.50 -37.16
CA LEU A 40 -1.34 22.43 -37.32
C LEU A 40 -2.09 22.53 -38.66
N VAL A 41 -2.45 23.75 -39.08
CA VAL A 41 -3.06 24.00 -40.40
C VAL A 41 -2.12 23.56 -41.52
N LEU A 42 -0.83 23.91 -41.44
CA LEU A 42 0.16 23.51 -42.44
C LEU A 42 0.37 21.99 -42.51
N LEU A 43 0.25 21.28 -41.38
CA LEU A 43 0.46 19.83 -41.32
C LEU A 43 -0.73 19.02 -41.86
N ARG A 44 -1.93 19.59 -41.92
CA ARG A 44 -3.19 18.91 -42.28
C ARG A 44 -3.14 18.09 -43.57
N PRO A 45 -2.54 18.57 -44.69
CA PRO A 45 -2.44 17.79 -45.92
C PRO A 45 -1.64 16.50 -45.74
N LEU A 46 -0.56 16.54 -44.93
CA LEU A 46 0.31 15.38 -44.67
C LEU A 46 -0.33 14.38 -43.69
N LEU A 47 -1.13 14.87 -42.73
CA LEU A 47 -1.88 14.01 -41.80
C LEU A 47 -2.98 13.20 -42.51
N SER A 48 -3.51 13.75 -43.61
CA SER A 48 -4.62 13.18 -44.41
C SER A 48 -4.16 12.21 -45.51
N GLU A 49 -2.86 11.93 -45.61
CA GLU A 49 -2.33 11.02 -46.63
C GLU A 49 -2.90 9.60 -46.48
N ARG A 50 -3.34 8.99 -47.59
CA ARG A 50 -3.83 7.61 -47.61
C ARG A 50 -2.71 6.59 -47.37
N LYS A 51 -1.55 6.79 -48.00
CA LYS A 51 -0.39 5.90 -47.88
C LYS A 51 0.63 6.47 -46.89
N PRO A 52 1.14 5.68 -45.92
CA PRO A 52 2.18 6.14 -45.01
C PRO A 52 3.46 6.56 -45.75
N SER A 53 4.01 7.71 -45.40
CA SER A 53 5.28 8.24 -45.91
C SER A 53 6.21 8.66 -44.75
N LYS A 54 7.51 8.89 -45.02
CA LYS A 54 8.44 9.38 -43.99
C LYS A 54 8.01 10.77 -43.50
N GLU A 55 7.61 11.64 -44.43
CA GLU A 55 7.14 12.99 -44.19
C GLU A 55 5.81 12.99 -43.41
N GLY A 56 4.89 12.09 -43.73
CA GLY A 56 3.66 11.89 -42.95
C GLY A 56 3.96 11.50 -41.52
N GLY A 57 4.91 10.59 -41.29
CA GLY A 57 5.34 10.22 -39.93
C GLY A 57 5.90 11.41 -39.16
N GLN A 58 6.70 12.27 -39.79
CA GLN A 58 7.18 13.51 -39.18
C GLN A 58 6.03 14.48 -38.88
N ALA A 59 5.07 14.64 -39.80
CA ALA A 59 3.91 15.50 -39.60
C ALA A 59 3.06 15.09 -38.39
N TYR A 60 2.80 13.79 -38.23
CA TYR A 60 2.11 13.26 -37.05
C TYR A 60 2.88 13.54 -35.76
N PHE A 61 4.20 13.36 -35.75
CA PHE A 61 5.01 13.69 -34.57
C PHE A 61 4.93 15.18 -34.20
N LEU A 62 5.05 16.08 -35.19
CA LEU A 62 4.93 17.52 -34.96
C LEU A 62 3.54 17.89 -34.44
N ALA A 63 2.48 17.30 -35.01
CA ALA A 63 1.11 17.52 -34.55
C ALA A 63 0.88 17.01 -33.12
N VAL A 64 1.37 15.82 -32.77
CA VAL A 64 1.27 15.28 -31.40
C VAL A 64 2.00 16.19 -30.41
N SER A 65 3.20 16.66 -30.77
CA SER A 65 3.97 17.61 -29.95
C SER A 65 3.24 18.94 -29.77
N ALA A 66 2.63 19.45 -30.84
CA ALA A 66 1.82 20.67 -30.85
C ALA A 66 0.63 20.56 -29.89
N TYR A 67 -0.19 19.52 -30.03
CA TYR A 67 -1.35 19.31 -29.16
C TYR A 67 -0.96 19.08 -27.70
N TYR A 68 0.16 18.41 -27.45
CA TYR A 68 0.66 18.25 -26.09
C TYR A 68 1.06 19.59 -25.46
N ARG A 69 1.72 20.50 -26.21
CA ARG A 69 2.02 21.86 -25.73
C ARG A 69 0.78 22.71 -25.46
N LEU A 70 -0.31 22.47 -26.19
CA LEU A 70 -1.60 23.13 -25.98
C LEU A 70 -2.43 22.50 -24.85
N GLY A 71 -1.99 21.39 -24.24
CA GLY A 71 -2.77 20.66 -23.23
C GLY A 71 -4.00 19.94 -23.79
N VAL A 72 -4.08 19.72 -25.11
CA VAL A 72 -5.23 19.06 -25.76
C VAL A 72 -5.01 17.55 -25.76
N ILE A 73 -5.22 16.92 -24.59
CA ILE A 73 -4.88 15.53 -24.31
C ILE A 73 -5.58 14.54 -25.24
N ASP A 74 -6.86 14.73 -25.53
CA ASP A 74 -7.62 13.84 -26.43
C ASP A 74 -7.00 13.77 -27.84
N SER A 75 -6.54 14.91 -28.36
CA SER A 75 -5.85 14.99 -29.65
C SER A 75 -4.50 14.29 -29.61
N VAL A 76 -3.76 14.42 -28.50
CA VAL A 76 -2.50 13.68 -28.28
C VAL A 76 -2.76 12.17 -28.31
N LEU A 77 -3.76 11.68 -27.58
CA LEU A 77 -4.10 10.26 -27.52
C LEU A 77 -4.63 9.74 -28.88
N SER A 78 -5.49 10.49 -29.55
CA SER A 78 -6.03 10.09 -30.85
C SER A 78 -4.93 10.00 -31.92
N LEU A 79 -4.17 11.09 -32.12
CA LEU A 79 -3.16 11.14 -33.17
C LEU A 79 -1.96 10.23 -32.89
N SER A 80 -1.53 10.12 -31.64
CA SER A 80 -0.48 9.16 -31.28
C SER A 80 -0.93 7.72 -31.53
N GLY A 81 -2.18 7.36 -31.25
CA GLY A 81 -2.72 6.04 -31.55
C GLY A 81 -2.66 5.71 -33.06
N VAL A 82 -3.13 6.64 -33.89
CA VAL A 82 -3.03 6.51 -35.36
C VAL A 82 -1.58 6.39 -35.81
N PHE A 83 -0.69 7.21 -35.26
CA PHE A 83 0.72 7.18 -35.60
C PHE A 83 1.37 5.83 -35.26
N LEU A 84 1.16 5.33 -34.05
CA LEU A 84 1.78 4.09 -33.55
C LEU A 84 1.30 2.88 -34.34
N ASN A 85 0.07 2.93 -34.88
CA ASN A 85 -0.44 1.89 -35.77
C ASN A 85 0.12 2.00 -37.20
N ARG A 86 0.12 3.19 -37.81
CA ARG A 86 0.46 3.39 -39.24
C ARG A 86 1.96 3.52 -39.51
N TYR A 87 2.74 4.05 -38.58
CA TYR A 87 4.15 4.43 -38.76
C TYR A 87 5.09 3.66 -37.83
N ARG A 88 4.88 2.33 -37.72
CA ARG A 88 5.63 1.44 -36.80
C ARG A 88 7.16 1.49 -36.91
N LYS A 89 7.68 1.81 -38.11
CA LYS A 89 9.13 1.90 -38.41
C LYS A 89 9.66 3.35 -38.44
N SER A 90 8.85 4.33 -38.04
CA SER A 90 9.26 5.74 -38.05
C SER A 90 10.34 6.03 -37.01
N VAL A 91 11.29 6.89 -37.37
CA VAL A 91 12.33 7.41 -36.46
C VAL A 91 11.75 8.22 -35.30
N TYR A 92 10.50 8.68 -35.42
CA TYR A 92 9.80 9.44 -34.38
C TYR A 92 9.03 8.55 -33.40
N ARG A 93 9.10 7.23 -33.55
CA ARG A 93 8.29 6.31 -32.76
C ARG A 93 8.46 6.46 -31.25
N ASP A 94 9.69 6.56 -30.79
CA ASP A 94 9.98 6.71 -29.36
C ASP A 94 9.50 8.05 -28.81
N ASN A 95 9.58 9.12 -29.62
CA ASN A 95 9.07 10.43 -29.23
C ASN A 95 7.53 10.41 -29.07
N VAL A 96 6.82 9.75 -29.99
CA VAL A 96 5.36 9.66 -29.92
C VAL A 96 4.91 8.74 -28.77
N LEU A 97 5.63 7.65 -28.51
CA LEU A 97 5.42 6.82 -27.31
C LEU A 97 5.61 7.65 -26.03
N TYR A 98 6.68 8.44 -25.96
CA TYR A 98 6.97 9.30 -24.82
C TYR A 98 5.86 10.33 -24.60
N LEU A 99 5.46 11.10 -25.63
CA LEU A 99 4.41 12.11 -25.51
C LEU A 99 3.05 11.50 -25.13
N ARG A 100 2.70 10.35 -25.71
CA ARG A 100 1.49 9.61 -25.30
C ARG A 100 1.57 9.17 -23.84
N GLY A 101 2.73 8.69 -23.39
CA GLY A 101 2.95 8.31 -22.00
C GLY A 101 2.80 9.49 -21.04
N LYS A 102 3.34 10.67 -21.38
CA LYS A 102 3.13 11.89 -20.58
C LYS A 102 1.65 12.25 -20.46
N ALA A 103 0.94 12.24 -21.58
CA ALA A 103 -0.49 12.53 -21.62
C ALA A 103 -1.32 11.56 -20.75
N LEU A 104 -0.99 10.27 -20.76
CA LEU A 104 -1.64 9.28 -19.87
C LEU A 104 -1.28 9.51 -18.40
N GLY A 105 -0.03 9.86 -18.10
CA GLY A 105 0.39 10.22 -16.75
C GLY A 105 -0.36 11.42 -16.19
N GLU A 106 -0.67 12.43 -17.01
CA GLU A 106 -1.48 13.59 -16.63
C GLU A 106 -2.95 13.23 -16.35
N LEU A 107 -3.45 12.14 -16.92
CA LEU A 107 -4.78 11.59 -16.61
C LEU A 107 -4.80 10.67 -15.38
N GLY A 108 -3.64 10.45 -14.73
CA GLY A 108 -3.52 9.50 -13.61
C GLY A 108 -3.34 8.04 -14.02
N GLU A 109 -3.27 7.74 -15.32
CA GLU A 109 -3.07 6.39 -15.87
C GLU A 109 -1.59 5.96 -15.78
N LYS A 110 -1.08 5.86 -14.54
CA LYS A 110 0.36 5.67 -14.24
C LYS A 110 0.93 4.37 -14.84
N GLU A 111 0.18 3.27 -14.81
CA GLU A 111 0.64 1.97 -15.34
C GLU A 111 0.83 2.03 -16.87
N GLU A 112 -0.16 2.59 -17.57
CA GLU A 112 -0.16 2.76 -19.02
C GLU A 112 0.96 3.72 -19.45
N ALA A 113 1.16 4.80 -18.71
CA ALA A 113 2.29 5.71 -18.90
C ALA A 113 3.63 4.97 -18.77
N LEU A 114 3.82 4.19 -17.70
CA LEU A 114 5.04 3.41 -17.45
C LEU A 114 5.30 2.39 -18.57
N LYS A 115 4.27 1.67 -19.04
CA LYS A 115 4.37 0.74 -20.19
C LYS A 115 4.93 1.45 -21.44
N LEU A 116 4.43 2.65 -21.75
CA LEU A 116 4.87 3.40 -22.92
C LEU A 116 6.29 3.96 -22.76
N PHE A 117 6.63 4.46 -21.57
CA PHE A 117 7.98 4.93 -21.26
C PHE A 117 9.02 3.81 -21.36
N LEU A 118 8.74 2.62 -20.85
CA LEU A 118 9.64 1.47 -20.94
C LEU A 118 9.80 0.94 -22.38
N GLN A 119 8.81 1.17 -23.24
CA GLN A 119 8.99 0.96 -24.69
C GLN A 119 9.90 2.02 -25.31
N ALA A 120 9.68 3.29 -24.98
CA ALA A 120 10.39 4.44 -25.55
C ALA A 120 11.86 4.55 -25.08
N ILE A 121 12.19 4.14 -23.85
CA ILE A 121 13.53 4.32 -23.26
C ILE A 121 14.63 3.57 -24.03
N LYS A 122 14.25 2.60 -24.87
CA LYS A 122 15.15 1.86 -25.78
C LYS A 122 15.73 2.73 -26.91
N THR A 123 15.32 4.00 -26.99
CA THR A 123 15.80 4.96 -27.98
C THR A 123 17.33 5.14 -27.98
N LYS A 124 17.88 5.46 -29.16
CA LYS A 124 19.30 5.83 -29.33
C LYS A 124 19.58 7.30 -29.03
N ASN A 125 18.54 8.14 -28.93
CA ASN A 125 18.69 9.56 -28.61
C ASN A 125 18.91 9.75 -27.10
N GLY A 126 20.13 10.12 -26.70
CA GLY A 126 20.51 10.29 -25.29
C GLY A 126 19.65 11.32 -24.54
N LYS A 127 19.37 12.48 -25.15
CA LYS A 127 18.54 13.53 -24.53
C LYS A 127 17.11 13.06 -24.27
N LEU A 128 16.53 12.35 -25.24
CA LEU A 128 15.19 11.76 -25.09
C LEU A 128 15.19 10.65 -24.03
N ARG A 129 16.22 9.80 -24.01
CA ARG A 129 16.36 8.73 -23.01
C ARG A 129 16.38 9.29 -21.58
N GLU A 130 17.16 10.34 -21.33
CA GLU A 130 17.18 11.00 -20.02
C GLU A 130 15.82 11.60 -19.66
N SER A 131 15.15 12.26 -20.60
CA SER A 131 13.80 12.81 -20.39
C SER A 131 12.80 11.71 -20.02
N ILE A 132 12.87 10.56 -20.69
CA ILE A 132 12.03 9.39 -20.39
C ILE A 132 12.37 8.83 -19.00
N ARG A 133 13.65 8.68 -18.66
CA ARG A 133 14.08 8.22 -17.33
C ARG A 133 13.50 9.11 -16.24
N THR A 134 13.61 10.43 -16.38
CA THR A 134 13.03 11.37 -15.42
C THR A 134 11.52 11.19 -15.29
N SER A 135 10.78 11.07 -16.40
CA SER A 135 9.34 10.85 -16.37
C SER A 135 8.93 9.51 -15.75
N ILE A 136 9.70 8.44 -15.95
CA ILE A 136 9.48 7.16 -15.26
C ILE A 136 9.60 7.36 -13.74
N LEU A 137 10.67 7.99 -13.28
CA LEU A 137 10.92 8.20 -11.85
C LEU A 137 9.93 9.16 -11.18
N GLN A 138 9.25 10.01 -11.95
CA GLN A 138 8.18 10.87 -11.46
C GLN A 138 6.87 10.12 -11.19
N LEU A 139 6.71 8.89 -11.69
CA LEU A 139 5.53 8.07 -11.39
C LEU A 139 5.56 7.47 -9.98
N PHE A 140 6.74 7.48 -9.33
CA PHE A 140 6.99 6.85 -8.04
C PHE A 140 7.30 7.90 -6.96
N GLU A 141 6.92 7.58 -5.74
CA GLU A 141 7.08 8.45 -4.56
C GLU A 141 7.82 7.71 -3.45
N GLY A 142 8.34 8.47 -2.48
CA GLY A 142 9.00 7.90 -1.30
C GLY A 142 10.09 6.86 -1.62
N PRO A 143 10.17 5.76 -0.84
CA PRO A 143 11.15 4.68 -1.04
C PRO A 143 11.03 3.97 -2.40
N GLU A 144 9.85 3.96 -3.02
CA GLU A 144 9.62 3.26 -4.29
C GLU A 144 10.36 3.90 -5.46
N LYS A 145 10.60 5.22 -5.39
CA LYS A 145 11.33 5.94 -6.42
C LYS A 145 12.78 5.47 -6.55
N GLU A 146 13.44 5.21 -5.42
CA GLU A 146 14.80 4.67 -5.39
C GLU A 146 14.83 3.24 -5.95
N ALA A 147 13.88 2.40 -5.51
CA ALA A 147 13.71 1.04 -6.02
C ALA A 147 13.47 1.02 -7.54
N ALA A 148 12.59 1.90 -8.05
CA ALA A 148 12.31 2.04 -9.47
C ALA A 148 13.55 2.46 -10.26
N SER A 149 14.36 3.39 -9.75
CA SER A 149 15.62 3.80 -10.38
C SER A 149 16.57 2.62 -10.55
N ARG A 150 16.77 1.86 -9.48
CA ARG A 150 17.63 0.67 -9.51
C ARG A 150 17.11 -0.38 -10.49
N LEU A 151 15.82 -0.71 -10.44
CA LEU A 151 15.23 -1.70 -11.34
C LEU A 151 15.24 -1.24 -12.80
N LEU A 152 15.17 0.07 -13.05
CA LEU A 152 15.29 0.64 -14.39
C LEU A 152 16.71 0.46 -14.94
N GLU A 153 17.73 0.72 -14.12
CA GLU A 153 19.15 0.50 -14.46
C GLU A 153 19.45 -0.98 -14.72
N GLU A 154 18.89 -1.87 -13.90
CA GLU A 154 18.98 -3.32 -14.07
C GLU A 154 18.12 -3.86 -15.23
N ARG A 155 17.33 -3.01 -15.92
CA ARG A 155 16.35 -3.37 -16.97
C ARG A 155 15.29 -4.38 -16.51
N LYS A 156 14.97 -4.38 -15.22
CA LYS A 156 14.00 -5.28 -14.59
C LYS A 156 12.66 -4.63 -14.28
N LEU A 157 12.57 -3.29 -14.32
CA LEU A 157 11.33 -2.58 -13.96
C LEU A 157 10.12 -3.04 -14.79
N GLY A 158 10.30 -3.31 -16.08
CA GLY A 158 9.21 -3.79 -16.94
C GLY A 158 8.63 -5.15 -16.55
N LYS A 159 9.39 -5.99 -15.83
CA LYS A 159 8.89 -7.27 -15.32
C LYS A 159 7.80 -7.06 -14.27
N ARG A 160 7.79 -5.92 -13.57
CA ARG A 160 6.75 -5.55 -12.60
C ARG A 160 5.43 -5.12 -13.22
N LEU A 161 5.34 -5.10 -14.55
CA LEU A 161 4.09 -4.89 -15.28
C LEU A 161 3.45 -6.20 -15.75
N GLU A 162 4.13 -7.34 -15.59
CA GLU A 162 3.58 -8.65 -15.93
C GLU A 162 2.46 -9.00 -14.95
N LYS A 163 1.27 -9.29 -15.50
CA LYS A 163 0.11 -9.69 -14.71
C LYS A 163 0.09 -11.19 -14.54
N THR A 164 0.03 -11.67 -13.31
CA THR A 164 -0.06 -13.11 -12.99
C THR A 164 -1.06 -13.37 -11.88
N LYS A 165 -1.51 -14.61 -11.74
CA LYS A 165 -2.21 -15.10 -10.54
C LYS A 165 -1.22 -15.87 -9.67
N ARG A 166 -0.10 -15.26 -9.32
CA ARG A 166 0.99 -15.96 -8.62
C ARG A 166 1.35 -15.27 -7.31
N VAL A 167 1.40 -16.07 -6.25
CA VAL A 167 1.87 -15.67 -4.92
C VAL A 167 3.03 -16.56 -4.48
N ASP A 168 4.05 -15.95 -3.89
CA ASP A 168 5.17 -16.66 -3.31
C ASP A 168 5.06 -16.59 -1.77
N ILE A 169 5.07 -17.74 -1.09
CA ILE A 169 4.84 -17.86 0.35
C ILE A 169 6.14 -18.30 1.02
N LEU A 170 6.65 -17.48 1.94
CA LEU A 170 7.88 -17.72 2.69
C LEU A 170 7.50 -18.24 4.08
N LEU A 171 7.92 -19.47 4.38
CA LEU A 171 7.61 -20.16 5.63
C LEU A 171 8.88 -20.82 6.19
N PRO A 172 9.04 -20.90 7.52
CA PRO A 172 10.16 -21.61 8.12
C PRO A 172 9.83 -23.11 8.28
N LEU A 173 9.61 -23.83 7.18
CA LEU A 173 9.10 -25.21 7.20
C LEU A 173 10.05 -26.15 7.96
N SER A 174 11.36 -26.00 7.77
CA SER A 174 12.34 -26.85 8.45
C SER A 174 12.62 -26.41 9.89
N ALA A 175 12.67 -25.11 10.16
CA ALA A 175 12.96 -24.57 11.50
C ALA A 175 11.75 -24.59 12.46
N PHE A 176 10.54 -24.33 11.95
CA PHE A 176 9.29 -24.31 12.72
C PHE A 176 8.16 -25.02 11.93
N PRO A 177 8.21 -26.36 11.82
CA PRO A 177 7.26 -27.13 11.01
C PRO A 177 5.82 -26.96 11.49
N SER A 178 5.56 -27.04 12.80
CA SER A 178 4.19 -26.93 13.33
C SER A 178 3.56 -25.56 13.07
N LEU A 179 4.34 -24.47 13.23
CA LEU A 179 3.89 -23.11 12.94
C LEU A 179 3.58 -22.97 11.44
N SER A 180 4.45 -23.50 10.59
CA SER A 180 4.27 -23.42 9.13
C SER A 180 3.08 -24.22 8.65
N GLU A 181 2.87 -25.42 9.22
CA GLU A 181 1.73 -26.27 8.91
C GLU A 181 0.41 -25.60 9.34
N GLU A 182 0.36 -25.06 10.55
CA GLU A 182 -0.82 -24.33 11.04
C GLU A 182 -1.19 -23.16 10.14
N PHE A 183 -0.19 -22.37 9.71
CA PHE A 183 -0.41 -21.27 8.77
C PHE A 183 -1.01 -21.78 7.44
N LEU A 184 -0.42 -22.84 6.87
CA LEU A 184 -0.88 -23.42 5.62
C LEU A 184 -2.28 -24.05 5.72
N ARG A 185 -2.63 -24.66 6.87
CA ARG A 185 -3.99 -25.18 7.13
C ARG A 185 -5.01 -24.06 7.05
N GLY A 186 -4.74 -22.94 7.71
CA GLY A 186 -5.54 -21.72 7.62
C GLY A 186 -5.66 -21.19 6.20
N PHE A 187 -4.52 -20.95 5.57
CA PHE A 187 -4.43 -20.38 4.22
C PHE A 187 -5.21 -21.20 3.19
N ARG A 188 -5.09 -22.53 3.23
CA ARG A 188 -5.79 -23.43 2.32
C ARG A 188 -7.30 -23.51 2.59
N LEU A 189 -7.75 -23.30 3.82
CA LEU A 189 -9.18 -23.25 4.15
C LEU A 189 -9.88 -22.00 3.61
N ALA A 190 -9.16 -20.90 3.38
CA ALA A 190 -9.73 -19.73 2.69
C ALA A 190 -10.15 -20.06 1.24
N GLY A 191 -9.53 -21.09 0.65
CA GLY A 191 -9.78 -21.56 -0.71
C GLY A 191 -9.40 -20.51 -1.75
N PRO A 192 -8.09 -20.20 -1.90
CA PRO A 192 -7.62 -19.17 -2.84
C PRO A 192 -7.90 -19.47 -4.31
N GLY A 193 -8.36 -20.68 -4.67
CA GLY A 193 -8.85 -20.99 -6.01
C GLY A 193 -7.75 -21.38 -6.97
N ASP A 194 -7.69 -20.74 -8.15
CA ASP A 194 -6.75 -21.04 -9.25
C ASP A 194 -5.43 -20.25 -9.16
N ILE A 195 -5.08 -19.76 -7.98
CA ILE A 195 -3.88 -18.96 -7.74
C ILE A 195 -2.66 -19.89 -7.65
N GLU A 196 -1.63 -19.60 -8.46
CA GLU A 196 -0.34 -20.31 -8.42
C GLU A 196 0.40 -19.95 -7.13
N GLU A 197 0.55 -20.92 -6.25
CA GLU A 197 1.29 -20.79 -4.99
C GLU A 197 2.69 -21.38 -5.14
N LYS A 198 3.72 -20.59 -4.87
CA LYS A 198 5.09 -21.10 -4.69
C LYS A 198 5.52 -20.97 -3.24
N ILE A 199 5.63 -22.10 -2.55
CA ILE A 199 6.12 -22.15 -1.16
C ILE A 199 7.65 -22.21 -1.17
N TRP A 200 8.27 -21.39 -0.32
CA TRP A 200 9.69 -21.35 -0.04
C TRP A 200 9.93 -21.72 1.41
N ASP A 201 10.75 -22.73 1.64
CA ASP A 201 11.29 -23.01 2.96
C ASP A 201 12.45 -22.05 3.25
N VAL A 202 12.34 -21.33 4.35
CA VAL A 202 13.19 -20.19 4.70
C VAL A 202 13.83 -20.44 6.05
N GLU A 203 15.09 -20.85 6.02
CA GLU A 203 16.00 -20.91 7.17
C GLU A 203 17.08 -19.84 7.01
N LEU A 204 16.80 -18.61 7.42
CA LEU A 204 17.72 -17.50 7.15
C LEU A 204 18.85 -17.38 8.17
N LYS A 205 20.08 -17.37 7.61
CA LYS A 205 21.16 -16.47 8.02
C LYS A 205 21.18 -15.31 6.99
N LYS A 206 21.54 -14.08 7.38
CA LYS A 206 21.46 -12.84 6.55
C LYS A 206 21.82 -13.00 5.06
N SER A 207 22.92 -13.72 4.74
CA SER A 207 23.38 -13.89 3.35
C SER A 207 22.44 -14.69 2.43
N ARG A 208 21.54 -15.52 2.98
CA ARG A 208 20.56 -16.30 2.21
C ARG A 208 19.34 -15.47 1.77
N ALA A 209 19.01 -14.39 2.49
CA ALA A 209 17.83 -13.56 2.23
C ALA A 209 17.94 -12.87 0.86
N ILE A 210 19.10 -12.30 0.56
CA ILE A 210 19.39 -11.64 -0.73
C ILE A 210 19.23 -12.63 -1.90
N GLN A 211 19.75 -13.85 -1.75
CA GLN A 211 19.65 -14.86 -2.81
C GLN A 211 18.21 -15.32 -3.03
N LEU A 212 17.45 -15.52 -1.95
CA LEU A 212 16.03 -15.86 -1.99
C LEU A 212 15.23 -14.79 -2.71
N VAL A 213 15.33 -13.53 -2.27
CA VAL A 213 14.58 -12.42 -2.86
C VAL A 213 15.00 -12.18 -4.31
N ARG A 214 16.29 -12.34 -4.66
CA ARG A 214 16.73 -12.29 -6.07
C ARG A 214 16.07 -13.37 -6.93
N LYS A 215 15.91 -14.59 -6.41
CA LYS A 215 15.20 -15.67 -7.12
C LYS A 215 13.74 -15.31 -7.32
N ILE A 216 13.03 -14.92 -6.25
CA ILE A 216 11.61 -14.51 -6.30
C ILE A 216 11.42 -13.33 -7.27
N SER A 217 12.24 -12.29 -7.16
CA SER A 217 12.22 -11.13 -8.05
C SER A 217 12.50 -11.47 -9.52
N GLY A 218 13.26 -12.55 -9.76
CA GLY A 218 13.48 -13.12 -11.08
C GLY A 218 12.28 -13.90 -11.64
N MET A 219 11.23 -14.15 -10.85
CA MET A 219 9.99 -14.81 -11.24
C MET A 219 8.87 -13.77 -11.45
N SER A 220 7.79 -14.17 -12.13
CA SER A 220 6.63 -13.30 -12.41
C SER A 220 5.65 -13.32 -11.24
N THR A 221 6.16 -12.99 -10.06
CA THR A 221 5.43 -12.94 -8.79
C THR A 221 4.69 -11.61 -8.65
N SER A 222 3.43 -11.68 -8.21
CA SER A 222 2.58 -10.48 -8.02
C SER A 222 2.48 -10.05 -6.56
N LEU A 223 2.57 -11.00 -5.64
CA LEU A 223 2.51 -10.77 -4.19
C LEU A 223 3.40 -11.77 -3.47
N VAL A 224 4.03 -11.35 -2.38
CA VAL A 224 4.79 -12.22 -1.48
C VAL A 224 4.10 -12.30 -0.12
N ILE A 225 3.94 -13.50 0.44
CA ILE A 225 3.43 -13.68 1.80
C ILE A 225 4.62 -14.09 2.67
N VAL A 226 5.02 -13.23 3.58
CA VAL A 226 6.14 -13.42 4.49
C VAL A 226 5.62 -13.92 5.83
N ALA A 227 5.28 -15.22 5.87
CA ALA A 227 4.84 -15.91 7.08
C ALA A 227 6.05 -16.41 7.89
N LEU A 228 6.94 -15.48 8.24
CA LEU A 228 8.16 -15.73 8.99
C LEU A 228 8.10 -15.02 10.36
N PRO A 229 8.82 -15.51 11.38
CA PRO A 229 9.06 -14.75 12.61
C PRO A 229 9.75 -13.41 12.32
N SER A 230 9.56 -12.41 13.20
CA SER A 230 10.00 -11.02 12.99
C SER A 230 11.44 -10.90 12.51
N GLU A 231 12.40 -11.54 13.19
CA GLU A 231 13.83 -11.45 12.82
C GLU A 231 14.09 -11.84 11.35
N GLN A 232 13.41 -12.86 10.84
CA GLN A 232 13.58 -13.29 9.45
C GLN A 232 12.75 -12.45 8.48
N ALA A 233 11.59 -11.96 8.91
CA ALA A 233 10.75 -11.05 8.14
C ALA A 233 11.46 -9.72 7.87
N ASP A 234 12.14 -9.17 8.88
CA ASP A 234 12.84 -7.89 8.81
C ASP A 234 14.03 -7.94 7.84
N GLU A 235 14.67 -9.11 7.68
CA GLU A 235 15.76 -9.30 6.71
C GLU A 235 15.28 -9.31 5.25
N VAL A 236 14.05 -9.77 4.99
CA VAL A 236 13.53 -9.84 3.61
C VAL A 236 12.74 -8.59 3.21
N ALA A 237 12.17 -7.86 4.16
CA ALA A 237 11.29 -6.75 3.86
C ALA A 237 11.94 -5.61 3.05
N PRO A 238 13.13 -5.10 3.42
CA PRO A 238 13.81 -4.07 2.63
C PRO A 238 14.12 -4.56 1.22
N LEU A 239 14.46 -5.84 1.06
CA LEU A 239 14.79 -6.43 -0.23
C LEU A 239 13.57 -6.57 -1.15
N LEU A 240 12.40 -6.88 -0.58
CA LEU A 240 11.11 -6.93 -1.29
C LEU A 240 10.64 -5.53 -1.68
N ASN A 241 10.77 -4.55 -0.78
CA ASN A 241 10.52 -3.12 -1.07
C ASN A 241 11.41 -2.63 -2.23
N LEU A 242 12.73 -2.87 -2.16
CA LEU A 242 13.67 -2.54 -3.24
C LEU A 242 13.38 -3.28 -4.56
N SER A 243 12.64 -4.38 -4.47
CA SER A 243 12.21 -5.15 -5.62
C SER A 243 10.85 -4.70 -6.17
N LEU A 244 10.19 -3.71 -5.58
CA LEU A 244 8.81 -3.30 -5.90
C LEU A 244 7.85 -4.50 -5.91
N LEU A 245 7.95 -5.35 -4.90
CA LEU A 245 7.06 -6.48 -4.69
C LEU A 245 6.23 -6.24 -3.42
N PRO A 246 4.90 -6.11 -3.54
CA PRO A 246 4.00 -6.09 -2.41
C PRO A 246 4.20 -7.33 -1.54
N SER A 247 4.17 -7.14 -0.22
CA SER A 247 4.33 -8.24 0.72
C SER A 247 3.43 -8.14 1.94
N LEU A 248 2.77 -9.25 2.29
CA LEU A 248 2.00 -9.40 3.53
C LEU A 248 2.89 -9.99 4.62
N TYR A 249 2.83 -9.48 5.85
CA TYR A 249 3.56 -10.02 7.01
C TYR A 249 2.60 -10.44 8.12
N PRO A 250 1.95 -11.61 7.97
CA PRO A 250 0.94 -12.07 8.92
C PRO A 250 1.50 -12.46 10.28
N LEU A 251 2.75 -12.95 10.35
CA LEU A 251 3.35 -13.50 11.57
C LEU A 251 4.40 -12.58 12.23
N SER A 252 4.74 -11.45 11.61
CA SER A 252 5.68 -10.51 12.23
C SER A 252 4.99 -9.74 13.35
N GLU A 253 5.62 -9.72 14.52
CA GLU A 253 5.20 -8.94 15.68
C GLU A 253 5.99 -7.63 15.83
N ASP A 254 6.91 -7.32 14.90
CA ASP A 254 7.65 -6.07 14.94
C ASP A 254 6.89 -4.94 14.23
N LEU A 255 6.37 -4.00 15.01
CA LEU A 255 5.69 -2.80 14.50
C LEU A 255 6.66 -1.85 13.79
N SER A 256 7.98 -1.95 13.96
CA SER A 256 8.93 -1.13 13.20
C SER A 256 8.82 -1.35 11.69
N LEU A 257 8.37 -2.54 11.27
CA LEU A 257 8.15 -2.89 9.88
C LEU A 257 7.10 -2.01 9.19
N VAL A 258 6.18 -1.43 9.96
CA VAL A 258 5.19 -0.46 9.47
C VAL A 258 5.85 0.80 8.91
N GLU A 259 7.02 1.16 9.44
CA GLU A 259 7.80 2.36 9.09
C GLU A 259 8.67 2.15 7.85
N ALA A 260 8.83 0.89 7.38
CA ALA A 260 9.54 0.60 6.14
C ALA A 260 8.85 1.21 4.90
N ASP A 261 7.56 1.57 5.04
CA ASP A 261 6.69 2.20 4.03
C ASP A 261 6.66 1.46 2.66
N GLY A 262 5.86 1.95 1.72
CA GLY A 262 5.83 1.47 0.33
C GLY A 262 5.05 0.16 0.14
N MET A 263 5.76 -0.95 -0.01
CA MET A 263 5.22 -2.24 -0.48
C MET A 263 4.97 -3.26 0.65
N ALA A 264 5.22 -2.91 1.91
CA ALA A 264 5.09 -3.81 3.06
C ALA A 264 3.76 -3.62 3.82
N TYR A 265 3.03 -4.72 4.02
CA TYR A 265 1.72 -4.77 4.68
C TYR A 265 1.73 -5.71 5.89
N PRO A 266 2.31 -5.27 7.03
CA PRO A 266 2.30 -6.06 8.25
C PRO A 266 0.94 -6.03 8.94
N PHE A 267 0.46 -7.18 9.42
CA PHE A 267 -0.84 -7.28 10.11
C PHE A 267 -0.84 -6.49 11.42
N VAL A 268 0.34 -6.27 12.01
CA VAL A 268 0.53 -5.43 13.20
C VAL A 268 0.40 -3.93 12.96
N ARG A 269 0.19 -3.45 11.72
CA ARG A 269 -0.08 -2.02 11.44
C ARG A 269 -1.18 -1.45 12.34
N ARG A 270 -2.19 -2.25 12.67
CA ARG A 270 -3.26 -1.83 13.58
C ARG A 270 -2.75 -1.26 14.90
N TYR A 271 -1.79 -1.93 15.53
CA TYR A 271 -1.24 -1.47 16.80
C TYR A 271 -0.48 -0.15 16.65
N TYR A 272 0.23 0.02 15.52
CA TYR A 272 0.95 1.27 15.22
C TYR A 272 -0.02 2.46 15.13
N ASP A 273 -1.12 2.30 14.39
CA ASP A 273 -2.13 3.34 14.21
C ASP A 273 -2.99 3.53 15.49
N GLU A 274 -3.26 2.46 16.25
CA GLU A 274 -3.95 2.52 17.54
C GLU A 274 -3.14 3.28 18.58
N ILE A 275 -1.83 3.03 18.69
CA ILE A 275 -0.94 3.79 19.59
C ILE A 275 -0.99 5.27 19.23
N ASP A 276 -0.93 5.60 17.94
CA ASP A 276 -0.98 6.99 17.49
C ASP A 276 -2.31 7.67 17.89
N ARG A 277 -3.43 6.95 17.77
CA ARG A 277 -4.76 7.42 18.19
C ARG A 277 -4.89 7.54 19.72
N LEU A 278 -4.29 6.62 20.48
CA LEU A 278 -4.30 6.62 21.95
C LEU A 278 -3.49 7.78 22.52
N LEU A 279 -2.30 8.05 21.97
CA LEU A 279 -1.47 9.18 22.40
C LEU A 279 -2.11 10.52 22.04
N GLU A 280 -2.77 10.62 20.88
CA GLU A 280 -3.57 11.80 20.53
C GLU A 280 -4.67 12.08 21.55
N TYR A 281 -5.35 11.03 22.04
CA TYR A 281 -6.34 11.18 23.09
C TYR A 281 -5.74 11.72 24.40
N ALA A 282 -4.61 11.15 24.83
CA ALA A 282 -3.92 11.58 26.03
C ALA A 282 -3.53 13.07 25.96
N ALA A 283 -2.95 13.49 24.84
CA ALA A 283 -2.58 14.88 24.60
C ALA A 283 -3.81 15.81 24.61
N ARG A 284 -4.89 15.45 23.91
CA ARG A 284 -6.14 16.25 23.88
C ARG A 284 -6.79 16.39 25.26
N LYS A 285 -6.59 15.42 26.16
CA LYS A 285 -7.09 15.46 27.54
C LYS A 285 -6.10 16.04 28.55
N GLY A 286 -4.94 16.54 28.11
CA GLY A 286 -3.93 17.14 28.99
C GLY A 286 -3.24 16.13 29.92
N LEU A 287 -3.17 14.86 29.51
CA LEU A 287 -2.55 13.76 30.25
C LEU A 287 -1.07 13.63 29.88
N GLU A 288 -0.27 14.65 30.21
CA GLU A 288 1.16 14.78 29.85
C GLU A 288 2.05 13.70 30.47
N LYS A 289 1.85 13.36 31.74
CA LYS A 289 2.68 12.39 32.50
C LYS A 289 1.99 11.04 32.62
N LEU A 290 2.60 10.03 32.03
CA LEU A 290 2.02 8.69 31.84
C LEU A 290 2.81 7.63 32.58
N ALA A 291 2.13 6.61 33.10
CA ALA A 291 2.76 5.35 33.49
C ALA A 291 2.51 4.30 32.41
N LEU A 292 3.50 3.48 32.06
CA LEU A 292 3.38 2.45 31.03
C LEU A 292 3.64 1.07 31.62
N PHE A 293 2.61 0.21 31.61
CA PHE A 293 2.76 -1.20 31.96
C PHE A 293 2.51 -2.09 30.74
N TYR A 294 3.48 -2.93 30.39
CA TYR A 294 3.42 -3.75 29.19
C TYR A 294 3.82 -5.21 29.47
N PRO A 295 3.27 -6.17 28.70
CA PRO A 295 3.63 -7.57 28.85
C PRO A 295 5.06 -7.82 28.35
N ASP A 296 5.82 -8.63 29.08
CA ASP A 296 7.20 -9.00 28.71
C ASP A 296 7.22 -10.12 27.66
N VAL A 297 6.70 -9.80 26.47
CA VAL A 297 6.63 -10.65 25.28
C VAL A 297 7.03 -9.84 24.04
N PRO A 298 7.38 -10.45 22.89
CA PRO A 298 7.88 -9.73 21.73
C PRO A 298 6.96 -8.61 21.25
N LEU A 299 5.68 -8.89 21.00
CA LEU A 299 4.68 -7.87 20.62
C LEU A 299 4.56 -6.73 21.66
N GLY A 300 4.52 -7.07 22.96
CA GLY A 300 4.44 -6.09 24.05
C GLY A 300 5.64 -5.15 24.09
N ASN A 301 6.83 -5.70 23.85
CA ASN A 301 8.06 -4.92 23.72
C ASN A 301 8.06 -4.03 22.48
N SER A 302 7.56 -4.51 21.33
CA SER A 302 7.46 -3.70 20.11
C SER A 302 6.45 -2.54 20.28
N VAL A 303 5.28 -2.80 20.88
CA VAL A 303 4.29 -1.77 21.26
C VAL A 303 4.92 -0.70 22.17
N LYS A 304 5.61 -1.12 23.24
CA LYS A 304 6.34 -0.20 24.14
C LYS A 304 7.34 0.68 23.36
N ASN A 305 8.14 0.08 22.48
CA ASN A 305 9.13 0.82 21.68
C ASN A 305 8.47 1.85 20.76
N ILE A 306 7.32 1.53 20.17
CA ILE A 306 6.56 2.46 19.32
C ILE A 306 5.95 3.59 20.14
N ILE A 307 5.41 3.31 21.34
CA ILE A 307 4.92 4.34 22.26
C ILE A 307 6.06 5.33 22.54
N TYR A 308 7.22 4.87 23.03
CA TYR A 308 8.35 5.74 23.33
C TYR A 308 8.81 6.59 22.14
N ARG A 309 8.80 6.02 20.92
CA ARG A 309 9.16 6.76 19.71
C ARG A 309 8.18 7.89 19.38
N LYS A 310 6.89 7.72 19.66
CA LYS A 310 5.84 8.67 19.31
C LYS A 310 5.55 9.71 20.40
N LEU A 311 5.85 9.44 21.66
CA LEU A 311 5.53 10.30 22.82
C LEU A 311 5.86 11.78 22.61
N SER A 312 7.08 12.09 22.15
CA SER A 312 7.57 13.46 22.00
C SER A 312 6.75 14.27 20.98
N SER A 313 6.25 13.63 19.93
CA SER A 313 5.40 14.30 18.92
C SER A 313 4.04 14.74 19.47
N TYR A 314 3.63 14.20 20.61
CA TYR A 314 2.39 14.54 21.31
C TYR A 314 2.62 15.38 22.59
N GLY A 315 3.87 15.74 22.91
CA GLY A 315 4.19 16.44 24.16
C GLY A 315 3.96 15.59 25.42
N LEU A 316 4.07 14.26 25.30
CA LEU A 316 3.83 13.30 26.38
C LEU A 316 5.14 12.74 26.94
N GLU A 317 5.12 12.34 28.20
CA GLU A 317 6.26 11.71 28.89
C GLU A 317 5.79 10.45 29.63
N VAL A 318 6.60 9.38 29.59
CA VAL A 318 6.39 8.22 30.48
C VAL A 318 7.29 8.38 31.71
N VAL A 319 6.68 8.66 32.86
CA VAL A 319 7.36 8.93 34.15
C VAL A 319 7.56 7.68 35.01
N LEU A 320 6.87 6.58 34.66
CA LEU A 320 7.00 5.27 35.28
C LEU A 320 6.78 4.19 34.23
N ALA A 321 7.62 3.16 34.20
CA ALA A 321 7.42 2.01 33.33
C ALA A 321 7.61 0.69 34.09
N GLY A 322 6.69 -0.24 33.91
CA GLY A 322 6.72 -1.56 34.50
C GLY A 322 6.48 -2.64 33.45
N ARG A 323 7.12 -3.79 33.64
CA ARG A 323 6.83 -5.00 32.84
C ARG A 323 6.00 -5.96 33.70
N PHE A 324 5.08 -6.67 33.09
CA PHE A 324 4.40 -7.79 33.73
C PHE A 324 4.55 -9.07 32.91
N ARG A 325 4.70 -10.20 33.58
CA ARG A 325 4.74 -11.51 32.94
C ARG A 325 3.45 -12.27 33.22
N ALA A 326 3.15 -13.27 32.40
CA ALA A 326 1.99 -14.14 32.55
C ALA A 326 1.90 -14.83 33.94
N ASP A 327 3.04 -15.05 34.58
CA ASP A 327 3.20 -15.71 35.89
C ASP A 327 3.29 -14.73 37.08
N THR A 328 3.26 -13.41 36.85
CA THR A 328 3.41 -12.43 37.94
C THR A 328 2.10 -12.28 38.71
N LEU A 329 2.04 -12.87 39.91
CA LEU A 329 0.88 -12.83 40.82
C LEU A 329 0.93 -11.69 41.85
N ALA A 330 2.04 -10.97 41.97
CA ALA A 330 2.22 -9.91 42.96
C ALA A 330 2.60 -8.59 42.28
N PHE A 331 1.69 -7.62 42.33
CA PHE A 331 2.00 -6.22 42.05
C PHE A 331 2.42 -5.55 43.37
N ARG A 332 3.50 -4.76 43.33
CA ARG A 332 3.92 -3.93 44.47
C ARG A 332 2.87 -2.83 44.72
N GLU A 333 2.97 -2.14 45.85
CA GLU A 333 2.21 -0.90 46.05
C GLU A 333 2.60 0.13 44.97
N LEU A 334 1.67 0.43 44.06
CA LEU A 334 1.92 1.30 42.90
C LEU A 334 1.38 2.71 43.12
N LYS A 335 0.28 2.87 43.87
CA LYS A 335 -0.34 4.17 44.10
C LYS A 335 0.62 5.25 44.62
N PRO A 336 1.40 5.04 45.70
CA PRO A 336 2.30 6.08 46.21
C PRO A 336 3.34 6.51 45.17
N ILE A 337 3.85 5.55 44.38
CA ILE A 337 4.83 5.80 43.32
C ILE A 337 4.20 6.61 42.17
N LEU A 338 2.96 6.28 41.79
CA LEU A 338 2.23 7.01 40.75
C LEU A 338 1.97 8.46 41.18
N GLU A 339 1.59 8.68 42.44
CA GLU A 339 1.36 10.01 43.02
C GLU A 339 2.64 10.83 43.12
N GLU A 340 3.72 10.26 43.65
CA GLU A 340 5.04 10.92 43.76
C GLU A 340 5.56 11.38 42.39
N ARG A 341 5.33 10.57 41.35
CA ARG A 341 5.74 10.88 39.96
C ARG A 341 4.80 11.86 39.27
N GLY A 342 3.68 12.23 39.88
CA GLY A 342 2.66 13.10 39.29
C GLY A 342 2.02 12.47 38.05
N CYS A 343 1.81 11.15 38.06
CA CYS A 343 1.21 10.42 36.96
C CYS A 343 -0.27 10.81 36.78
N GLN A 344 -0.68 11.05 35.54
CA GLN A 344 -2.04 11.48 35.20
C GLN A 344 -2.85 10.36 34.52
N ALA A 345 -2.19 9.36 33.93
CA ALA A 345 -2.86 8.20 33.34
C ALA A 345 -1.94 6.99 33.27
N VAL A 346 -2.53 5.80 33.25
CA VAL A 346 -1.80 4.52 33.12
C VAL A 346 -2.10 3.88 31.78
N ILE A 347 -1.10 3.71 30.93
CA ILE A 347 -1.21 2.92 29.70
C ILE A 347 -1.00 1.44 30.03
N ILE A 348 -1.99 0.62 29.69
CA ILE A 348 -1.93 -0.84 29.66
C ILE A 348 -2.35 -1.27 28.25
N PRO A 349 -1.42 -1.46 27.30
CA PRO A 349 -1.78 -1.50 25.88
C PRO A 349 -2.72 -2.63 25.48
N GLY A 350 -2.69 -3.79 26.14
CA GLY A 350 -3.55 -4.91 25.74
C GLY A 350 -3.89 -5.81 26.90
N ILE A 351 -4.98 -6.56 26.70
CA ILE A 351 -5.42 -7.60 27.62
C ILE A 351 -4.69 -8.89 27.28
N THR A 352 -3.69 -9.22 28.10
CA THR A 352 -3.61 -10.58 28.61
C THR A 352 -4.38 -10.61 29.93
N GLY A 353 -4.78 -11.77 30.46
CA GLY A 353 -5.48 -11.84 31.75
C GLY A 353 -4.82 -10.98 32.85
N ASN A 354 -3.51 -10.75 32.75
CA ASN A 354 -2.71 -9.98 33.69
C ASN A 354 -2.84 -8.47 33.55
N GLY A 355 -3.18 -7.94 32.38
CA GLY A 355 -3.52 -6.53 32.23
C GLY A 355 -4.79 -6.17 33.01
N MET A 356 -5.77 -7.09 33.02
CA MET A 356 -6.99 -6.95 33.83
C MET A 356 -6.69 -7.10 35.33
N LEU A 357 -5.82 -8.03 35.71
CA LEU A 357 -5.37 -8.15 37.11
C LEU A 357 -4.64 -6.89 37.59
N LEU A 358 -3.79 -6.29 36.75
CA LEU A 358 -3.12 -5.03 37.07
C LEU A 358 -4.13 -3.89 37.24
N ALA A 359 -5.11 -3.77 36.34
CA ALA A 359 -6.17 -2.76 36.48
C ALA A 359 -6.99 -2.97 37.77
N ALA A 360 -7.36 -4.22 38.08
CA ALA A 360 -8.04 -4.55 39.32
C ALA A 360 -7.20 -4.20 40.55
N HIS A 361 -5.89 -4.47 40.52
CA HIS A 361 -4.95 -4.12 41.57
C HIS A 361 -4.84 -2.60 41.78
N LEU A 362 -4.69 -1.83 40.70
CA LEU A 362 -4.67 -0.36 40.76
C LEU A 362 -5.95 0.20 41.38
N ARG A 363 -7.11 -0.32 40.98
CA ARG A 363 -8.40 0.08 41.56
C ARG A 363 -8.55 -0.35 43.01
N TYR A 364 -8.01 -1.50 43.40
CA TYR A 364 -7.98 -1.94 44.80
C TYR A 364 -7.14 -0.99 45.67
N GLU A 365 -6.04 -0.47 45.15
CA GLU A 365 -5.22 0.55 45.83
C GLU A 365 -5.88 1.95 45.86
N GLY A 366 -7.04 2.13 45.22
CA GLY A 366 -7.72 3.42 45.12
C GLY A 366 -7.03 4.39 44.17
N VAL A 367 -6.52 3.87 43.04
CA VAL A 367 -6.03 4.65 41.89
C VAL A 367 -7.21 4.98 40.96
N ASP A 368 -7.62 6.24 40.90
CA ASP A 368 -8.78 6.69 40.12
C ASP A 368 -8.45 7.23 38.72
N MET A 369 -7.15 7.43 38.41
CA MET A 369 -6.71 7.93 37.11
C MET A 369 -7.16 7.03 35.94
N PRO A 370 -7.36 7.61 34.74
CA PRO A 370 -7.76 6.85 33.57
C PRO A 370 -6.72 5.80 33.21
N ILE A 371 -7.21 4.61 32.88
CA ILE A 371 -6.40 3.55 32.27
C ILE A 371 -6.63 3.63 30.77
N LEU A 372 -5.55 3.72 30.01
CA LEU A 372 -5.53 3.85 28.55
C LEU A 372 -5.11 2.53 27.91
N GLY A 373 -5.84 2.06 26.90
CA GLY A 373 -5.59 0.77 26.26
C GLY A 373 -5.84 0.72 24.76
N LEU A 374 -5.43 -0.37 24.12
CA LEU A 374 -5.72 -0.67 22.71
C LEU A 374 -6.88 -1.67 22.60
N GLU A 375 -7.13 -2.23 21.41
CA GLU A 375 -8.31 -3.02 21.08
C GLU A 375 -8.61 -4.18 22.04
N GLY A 376 -7.59 -4.78 22.66
CA GLY A 376 -7.78 -5.90 23.59
C GLY A 376 -8.74 -5.59 24.74
N TRP A 377 -8.91 -4.31 25.11
CA TRP A 377 -9.89 -3.87 26.10
C TRP A 377 -11.34 -3.94 25.62
N GLY A 378 -11.57 -4.02 24.32
CA GLY A 378 -12.90 -4.19 23.72
C GLY A 378 -13.32 -5.65 23.53
N ASP A 379 -12.52 -6.62 23.99
CA ASP A 379 -12.86 -8.03 23.89
C ASP A 379 -13.91 -8.45 24.91
N GLU A 380 -14.66 -9.52 24.58
CA GLU A 380 -15.75 -10.04 25.40
C GLU A 380 -15.31 -10.41 26.83
N LEU A 381 -14.04 -10.82 27.00
CA LEU A 381 -13.48 -11.15 28.32
C LEU A 381 -13.49 -9.94 29.26
N ALA A 382 -13.14 -8.75 28.78
CA ALA A 382 -13.16 -7.54 29.59
C ALA A 382 -14.58 -7.22 30.04
N SER A 383 -15.53 -7.23 29.11
CA SER A 383 -16.94 -6.96 29.42
C SER A 383 -17.55 -7.99 30.38
N ARG A 384 -17.15 -9.28 30.29
CA ARG A 384 -17.67 -10.34 31.16
C ARG A 384 -17.03 -10.36 32.55
N TRP A 385 -15.73 -10.09 32.65
CA TRP A 385 -14.97 -10.36 33.88
C TRP A 385 -14.39 -9.11 34.55
N GLY A 386 -14.37 -7.96 33.89
CA GLY A 386 -13.76 -6.74 34.43
C GLY A 386 -14.55 -6.07 35.55
N GLY A 387 -15.89 -6.19 35.53
CA GLY A 387 -16.77 -5.62 36.55
C GLY A 387 -16.49 -4.12 36.81
N ARG A 388 -16.49 -3.71 38.08
CA ARG A 388 -16.20 -2.33 38.47
C ARG A 388 -14.75 -1.88 38.20
N PHE A 389 -13.83 -2.82 38.00
CA PHE A 389 -12.40 -2.51 37.91
C PHE A 389 -12.00 -1.91 36.57
N ILE A 390 -12.84 -2.09 35.56
CA ILE A 390 -12.60 -1.57 34.21
C ILE A 390 -13.38 -0.29 33.93
N GLU A 391 -14.17 0.21 34.89
CA GLU A 391 -14.87 1.48 34.74
C GLU A 391 -13.87 2.62 34.44
N ASN A 392 -14.27 3.49 33.51
CA ASN A 392 -13.47 4.60 33.01
C ASN A 392 -12.14 4.19 32.36
N VAL A 393 -11.91 2.91 32.08
CA VAL A 393 -10.88 2.53 31.09
C VAL A 393 -11.28 3.16 29.76
N VAL A 394 -10.34 3.85 29.13
CA VAL A 394 -10.47 4.38 27.78
C VAL A 394 -9.59 3.56 26.86
N PHE A 395 -10.14 3.10 25.76
CA PHE A 395 -9.38 2.33 24.80
C PHE A 395 -9.72 2.69 23.37
N VAL A 396 -8.79 2.41 22.47
CA VAL A 396 -9.00 2.54 21.03
C VAL A 396 -9.28 1.18 20.42
N LYS A 397 -10.07 1.13 19.37
CA LYS A 397 -10.33 -0.11 18.62
C LYS A 397 -10.59 0.18 17.14
N PRO A 398 -9.97 -0.57 16.22
CA PRO A 398 -10.32 -0.53 14.81
C PRO A 398 -11.76 -0.99 14.56
N THR A 399 -12.42 -0.41 13.56
CA THR A 399 -13.75 -0.85 13.11
C THR A 399 -13.86 -0.73 11.59
N ALA A 400 -14.50 -1.73 10.99
CA ALA A 400 -14.95 -1.69 9.59
C ALA A 400 -16.47 -1.42 9.50
N GLY A 401 -17.07 -0.91 10.58
CA GLY A 401 -18.51 -0.73 10.75
C GLY A 401 -19.27 -2.05 10.92
N LEU A 402 -20.55 -1.96 11.28
CA LEU A 402 -21.39 -3.12 11.61
C LEU A 402 -21.36 -4.25 10.56
N LYS A 403 -21.31 -3.90 9.27
CA LYS A 403 -21.22 -4.90 8.19
C LYS A 403 -19.90 -5.69 8.24
N GLY A 404 -18.79 -5.01 8.53
CA GLY A 404 -17.48 -5.65 8.68
C GLY A 404 -17.43 -6.55 9.91
N ASP A 405 -17.96 -6.09 11.03
CA ASP A 405 -18.06 -6.86 12.28
C ASP A 405 -18.85 -8.16 12.08
N VAL A 406 -20.05 -8.07 11.48
CA VAL A 406 -20.91 -9.25 11.18
C VAL A 406 -20.22 -10.21 10.21
N ARG A 407 -19.50 -9.69 9.22
CA ARG A 407 -18.74 -10.50 8.27
C ARG A 407 -17.65 -11.29 9.00
N ARG A 408 -16.84 -10.61 9.82
CA ARG A 408 -15.78 -11.22 10.62
C ARG A 408 -16.30 -12.36 11.49
N ASP A 409 -17.40 -12.14 12.21
CA ASP A 409 -17.99 -13.14 13.11
C ASP A 409 -18.54 -14.35 12.34
N THR A 410 -19.01 -14.14 11.11
CA THR A 410 -19.44 -15.22 10.22
C THR A 410 -18.25 -16.01 9.71
N GLU A 411 -17.22 -15.34 9.16
CA GLU A 411 -15.98 -15.99 8.71
C GLU A 411 -15.30 -16.76 9.85
N LYS A 412 -15.31 -16.23 11.07
CA LYS A 412 -14.76 -16.90 12.26
C LYS A 412 -15.49 -18.21 12.57
N ARG A 413 -16.83 -18.20 12.55
CA ARG A 413 -17.64 -19.41 12.76
C ARG A 413 -17.42 -20.43 11.66
N ASP A 414 -17.30 -19.99 10.42
CA ASP A 414 -17.07 -20.86 9.26
C ASP A 414 -15.67 -21.49 9.30
N LEU A 415 -14.66 -20.73 9.69
CA LEU A 415 -13.31 -21.25 9.94
C LEU A 415 -13.33 -22.29 11.08
N MET A 416 -13.93 -21.99 12.23
CA MET A 416 -14.00 -22.94 13.35
C MET A 416 -14.62 -24.27 12.93
N LYS A 417 -15.75 -24.23 12.21
CA LYS A 417 -16.41 -25.44 11.69
C LYS A 417 -15.55 -26.19 10.68
N SER A 418 -15.01 -25.49 9.68
CA SER A 418 -14.25 -26.10 8.60
C SER A 418 -12.91 -26.67 9.08
N TYR A 419 -12.27 -25.99 10.03
CA TYR A 419 -11.03 -26.43 10.65
C TYR A 419 -11.26 -27.68 11.51
N GLN A 420 -12.27 -27.67 12.40
CA GLN A 420 -12.63 -28.85 13.20
C GLN A 420 -12.98 -30.06 12.31
N ALA A 421 -13.71 -29.83 11.20
CA ALA A 421 -14.10 -30.91 10.29
C ALA A 421 -12.91 -31.51 9.51
N ARG A 422 -11.91 -30.70 9.14
CA ARG A 422 -10.79 -31.13 8.31
C ARG A 422 -9.56 -31.58 9.09
N TYR A 423 -9.25 -30.92 10.19
CA TYR A 423 -8.01 -31.11 10.95
C TYR A 423 -8.25 -31.54 12.41
N GLY A 424 -9.49 -31.43 12.88
CA GLY A 424 -9.81 -31.61 14.29
C GLY A 424 -9.34 -30.44 15.16
N GLY A 425 -9.93 -30.31 16.35
CA GLY A 425 -9.59 -29.24 17.29
C GLY A 425 -9.98 -27.84 16.79
N SER A 426 -9.52 -26.84 17.53
CA SER A 426 -9.74 -25.43 17.22
C SER A 426 -8.53 -24.84 16.48
N PRO A 427 -8.73 -23.91 15.52
CA PRO A 427 -7.64 -23.28 14.81
C PRO A 427 -6.77 -22.44 15.75
N SER A 428 -5.45 -22.58 15.65
CA SER A 428 -4.50 -21.69 16.31
C SER A 428 -4.61 -20.25 15.77
N THR A 429 -4.03 -19.27 16.49
CA THR A 429 -3.91 -17.89 15.96
C THR A 429 -3.13 -17.85 14.65
N VAL A 430 -2.13 -18.72 14.49
CA VAL A 430 -1.35 -18.85 13.25
C VAL A 430 -2.22 -19.35 12.10
N ALA A 431 -3.09 -20.35 12.35
CA ALA A 431 -4.07 -20.78 11.35
C ALA A 431 -5.08 -19.67 11.01
N GLN A 432 -5.52 -18.89 12.00
CA GLN A 432 -6.40 -17.73 11.75
C GLN A 432 -5.73 -16.69 10.85
N MET A 433 -4.47 -16.34 11.11
CA MET A 433 -3.68 -15.41 10.28
C MET A 433 -3.45 -15.95 8.85
N GLY A 434 -3.22 -17.27 8.73
CA GLY A 434 -3.15 -17.94 7.43
C GLY A 434 -4.47 -17.82 6.65
N TYR A 435 -5.59 -18.05 7.32
CA TYR A 435 -6.93 -17.92 6.72
C TYR A 435 -7.21 -16.50 6.23
N ASP A 436 -6.86 -15.48 7.03
CA ASP A 436 -6.99 -14.08 6.63
C ASP A 436 -6.11 -13.73 5.43
N ALA A 437 -4.84 -14.16 5.42
CA ALA A 437 -3.96 -13.97 4.27
C ALA A 437 -4.51 -14.63 3.00
N GLY A 438 -5.06 -15.84 3.12
CA GLY A 438 -5.70 -16.55 2.00
C GLY A 438 -6.94 -15.83 1.47
N ASN A 439 -7.76 -15.26 2.34
CA ASN A 439 -8.94 -14.49 1.91
C ASN A 439 -8.58 -13.14 1.28
N ILE A 440 -7.54 -12.46 1.78
CA ILE A 440 -7.01 -11.24 1.13
C ILE A 440 -6.52 -11.58 -0.28
N VAL A 441 -5.73 -12.64 -0.44
CA VAL A 441 -5.25 -13.13 -1.74
C VAL A 441 -6.40 -13.46 -2.68
N LYS A 442 -7.41 -14.20 -2.19
CA LYS A 442 -8.61 -14.52 -2.95
C LYS A 442 -9.37 -13.27 -3.40
N ALA A 443 -9.51 -12.28 -2.52
CA ALA A 443 -10.17 -11.02 -2.84
C ALA A 443 -9.42 -10.25 -3.94
N LEU A 444 -8.09 -10.16 -3.85
CA LEU A 444 -7.24 -9.49 -4.83
C LEU A 444 -7.39 -10.07 -6.24
N PHE A 445 -7.29 -11.40 -6.38
CA PHE A 445 -7.24 -12.05 -7.69
C PHE A 445 -8.61 -12.50 -8.23
N SER A 446 -9.70 -12.14 -7.54
CA SER A 446 -11.07 -12.46 -7.97
C SER A 446 -11.42 -11.87 -9.36
N GLY A 447 -10.86 -10.71 -9.70
CA GLY A 447 -11.02 -10.04 -10.99
C GLY A 447 -10.07 -10.49 -12.10
N GLY A 448 -9.13 -11.42 -11.81
CA GLY A 448 -8.14 -11.90 -12.76
C GLY A 448 -6.69 -11.64 -12.35
N PRO A 449 -5.73 -11.91 -13.26
CA PRO A 449 -4.30 -11.68 -13.01
C PRO A 449 -4.00 -10.19 -12.77
N LEU A 450 -3.18 -9.91 -11.76
CA LEU A 450 -2.70 -8.56 -11.42
C LEU A 450 -1.19 -8.49 -11.53
N ASN A 451 -0.62 -7.31 -11.73
CA ASN A 451 0.81 -7.08 -11.55
C ASN A 451 1.09 -6.51 -10.13
N PRO A 452 2.35 -6.45 -9.67
CA PRO A 452 2.73 -5.87 -8.38
C PRO A 452 2.14 -4.47 -8.08
N PHE A 453 2.10 -3.55 -9.05
CA PHE A 453 1.55 -2.21 -8.81
C PHE A 453 0.04 -2.22 -8.60
N GLN A 454 -0.67 -3.06 -9.34
CA GLN A 454 -2.12 -3.25 -9.18
C GLN A 454 -2.47 -3.96 -7.87
N VAL A 455 -1.63 -4.90 -7.42
CA VAL A 455 -1.78 -5.53 -6.10
C VAL A 455 -1.64 -4.47 -5.01
N LYS A 456 -0.63 -3.60 -5.09
CA LYS A 456 -0.45 -2.49 -4.15
C LYS A 456 -1.70 -1.59 -4.11
N GLU A 457 -2.14 -1.11 -5.27
CA GLU A 457 -3.32 -0.25 -5.38
C GLU A 457 -4.59 -0.92 -4.81
N ALA A 458 -4.77 -2.22 -5.06
CA ALA A 458 -5.90 -2.98 -4.53
C ALA A 458 -5.82 -3.17 -3.01
N LEU A 459 -4.63 -3.40 -2.45
CA LEU A 459 -4.43 -3.47 -0.99
C LEU A 459 -4.69 -2.11 -0.32
N ASP A 460 -4.17 -1.04 -0.89
CA ASP A 460 -4.40 0.33 -0.40
C ASP A 460 -5.89 0.70 -0.45
N SER A 461 -6.56 0.34 -1.55
CA SER A 461 -8.00 0.56 -1.73
C SER A 461 -8.86 -0.28 -0.80
N MET A 462 -8.42 -1.50 -0.46
CA MET A 462 -9.09 -2.34 0.52
C MET A 462 -9.07 -1.69 1.91
N ALA A 463 -7.99 -0.99 2.24
CA ALA A 463 -7.75 -0.18 3.43
C ALA A 463 -7.83 -0.90 4.79
N ILE A 464 -8.93 -1.61 5.06
CA ILE A 464 -9.13 -2.43 6.25
C ILE A 464 -9.81 -3.75 5.86
N TYR A 465 -9.23 -4.86 6.30
CA TYR A 465 -9.82 -6.19 6.17
C TYR A 465 -10.30 -6.69 7.54
N PRO A 466 -11.60 -7.00 7.72
CA PRO A 466 -12.14 -7.49 8.99
C PRO A 466 -11.84 -8.98 9.19
N GLY A 467 -10.58 -9.30 9.49
CA GLY A 467 -10.07 -10.66 9.59
C GLY A 467 -10.45 -11.40 10.87
N VAL A 468 -10.48 -12.72 10.81
CA VAL A 468 -10.80 -13.58 11.95
C VAL A 468 -9.74 -13.48 13.05
N SER A 469 -8.48 -13.24 12.69
CA SER A 469 -7.36 -12.95 13.61
C SER A 469 -7.35 -11.52 14.16
N GLY A 470 -8.25 -10.65 13.68
CA GLY A 470 -8.34 -9.23 14.05
C GLY A 470 -8.51 -8.34 12.81
N TYR A 471 -8.77 -7.05 13.04
CA TYR A 471 -8.79 -6.08 11.93
C TYR A 471 -7.40 -5.90 11.34
N ILE A 472 -7.25 -6.09 10.04
CA ILE A 472 -5.98 -5.91 9.33
C ILE A 472 -6.05 -4.58 8.59
N LEU A 473 -5.32 -3.59 9.07
CA LEU A 473 -5.15 -2.31 8.38
C LEU A 473 -4.13 -2.50 7.26
N LEU A 474 -4.57 -2.31 6.02
CA LEU A 474 -3.77 -2.35 4.80
C LEU A 474 -3.40 -0.94 4.32
N TYR A 475 -4.11 0.08 4.80
CA TYR A 475 -3.80 1.48 4.53
C TYR A 475 -3.70 2.26 5.85
N PRO A 476 -2.75 3.21 5.99
CA PRO A 476 -2.65 4.05 7.17
C PRO A 476 -3.97 4.79 7.41
N GLY A 477 -4.52 4.76 8.62
CA GLY A 477 -5.78 5.48 8.82
C GLY A 477 -6.37 5.43 10.22
N LYS A 478 -6.06 6.46 11.02
CA LYS A 478 -6.78 6.78 12.26
C LYS A 478 -8.29 6.84 12.11
N ARG A 479 -8.80 7.17 10.91
CA ARG A 479 -10.25 7.20 10.60
C ARG A 479 -10.97 5.87 10.85
N PHE A 480 -10.23 4.77 10.87
CA PHE A 480 -10.77 3.44 11.14
C PHE A 480 -10.72 3.09 12.63
N ILE A 481 -10.17 3.97 13.48
CA ILE A 481 -9.89 3.70 14.88
C ILE A 481 -10.69 4.67 15.74
N LYS A 482 -11.57 4.09 16.56
CA LYS A 482 -12.48 4.86 17.41
C LYS A 482 -12.11 4.73 18.88
N TYR A 483 -12.54 5.70 19.67
CA TYR A 483 -12.43 5.70 21.11
C TYR A 483 -13.63 5.01 21.76
N TYR A 484 -13.35 4.27 22.82
CA TYR A 484 -14.36 3.59 23.63
C TYR A 484 -14.02 3.78 25.11
N THR A 485 -15.03 3.68 25.96
CA THR A 485 -14.85 3.59 27.40
C THR A 485 -15.85 2.61 28.02
N TYR A 486 -15.54 2.09 29.20
CA TYR A 486 -16.49 1.30 29.96
C TYR A 486 -17.38 2.20 30.83
N ARG A 487 -18.69 1.98 30.70
CA ARG A 487 -19.73 2.54 31.59
C ARG A 487 -20.69 1.44 32.00
N ASN A 488 -20.85 1.23 33.31
CA ASN A 488 -21.72 0.20 33.87
C ASN A 488 -21.44 -1.22 33.28
N GLY A 489 -20.16 -1.57 33.18
CA GLY A 489 -19.67 -2.86 32.68
C GLY A 489 -19.77 -3.04 31.16
N ARG A 490 -20.13 -2.00 30.40
CA ARG A 490 -20.27 -2.07 28.94
C ARG A 490 -19.35 -1.08 28.24
N ALA A 491 -18.68 -1.55 27.19
CA ALA A 491 -17.95 -0.68 26.28
C ALA A 491 -18.95 0.19 25.49
N VAL A 492 -18.75 1.51 25.54
CA VAL A 492 -19.51 2.50 24.79
C VAL A 492 -18.56 3.38 23.98
N GLU A 493 -18.94 3.72 22.76
CA GLU A 493 -18.15 4.62 21.91
C GLU A 493 -18.09 6.03 22.54
N LEU A 494 -16.88 6.58 22.67
CA LEU A 494 -16.65 7.96 23.01
C LEU A 494 -16.72 8.79 21.71
N LYS A 495 -17.73 9.64 21.60
CA LYS A 495 -17.82 10.58 20.48
C LYS A 495 -16.69 11.60 20.59
N GLU A 496 -16.11 11.95 19.45
CA GLU A 496 -15.11 13.00 19.37
C GLU A 496 -15.78 14.35 19.65
N GLU A 497 -15.26 15.06 20.65
CA GLU A 497 -15.63 16.45 20.98
C GLU A 497 -14.98 17.43 20.01
#